data_AF-A0A412Q7Y5-F1
#
_entry.id   AF-A0A412Q7Y5-F1
#
_cell.length_a   1.000
_cell.length_b   1.000
_cell.length_c   1.000
_cell.angle_alpha   90.00
_cell.angle_beta   90.00
_cell.angle_gamma   90.00
#
_symmetry.space_group_name_H-M   'P 1'
#
loop_
_entity.id
_entity.type
_entity.pdbx_description
1 polymer ?
#
loop_
_entity_poly.entity_id
_entity_poly.type
_entity_poly.pdbx_seq_one_letter_code
_entity_poly.pdbx_strand_id
1 'polypeptide(L)'
;VTLEGLEVGTQYKLVGWQMLKEENAELLINGKRVESDYTFTADSETMKVEVAFTFDATSLDGKQLVTFEELYDLSNPDEPKKVTEHKDIEDKGQTITFKEKPEEPEKPETPPTPEKPSRPSDSPKTGDNTNLYGLLALLMTSGAGLAGIFFYKRRKMKKS
;
A
#
# COMPACT_ATOMS: atom_id res chain seq x y z
N VAL A 1 23.54 -9.07 11.40
CA VAL A 1 24.63 -10.05 11.18
C VAL A 1 25.58 -10.01 12.36
N THR A 2 26.01 -11.17 12.86
CA THR A 2 27.11 -11.27 13.83
C THR A 2 28.36 -11.69 13.08
N LEU A 3 29.43 -10.93 13.22
CA LEU A 3 30.73 -11.18 12.60
C LEU A 3 31.73 -11.50 13.72
N GLU A 4 32.57 -12.52 13.51
CA GLU A 4 33.55 -12.99 14.49
C GLU A 4 34.91 -13.19 13.79
N GLY A 5 35.99 -13.04 14.55
CA GLY A 5 37.36 -13.20 14.02
C GLY A 5 37.82 -12.03 13.14
N LEU A 6 37.31 -10.82 13.39
CA LEU A 6 37.72 -9.61 12.70
C LEU A 6 39.08 -9.11 13.20
N GLU A 7 39.88 -8.51 12.31
CA GLU A 7 41.11 -7.81 12.70
C GLU A 7 40.79 -6.36 13.08
N VAL A 8 41.04 -5.98 14.33
CA VAL A 8 40.76 -4.63 14.83
C VAL A 8 41.57 -3.59 14.06
N GLY A 9 40.89 -2.55 13.57
CA GLY A 9 41.48 -1.50 12.73
C GLY A 9 41.45 -1.79 11.23
N THR A 10 41.16 -3.03 10.82
CA THR A 10 40.98 -3.38 9.41
C THR A 10 39.61 -2.92 8.91
N GLN A 11 39.57 -2.37 7.69
CA GLN A 11 38.34 -1.99 7.03
C GLN A 11 37.75 -3.19 6.29
N TYR A 12 36.45 -3.41 6.47
CA TYR A 12 35.70 -4.47 5.83
C TYR A 12 34.50 -3.92 5.07
N LYS A 13 34.08 -4.65 4.04
CA LYS A 13 32.82 -4.45 3.33
C LYS A 13 31.97 -5.70 3.45
N LEU A 14 30.82 -5.58 4.08
CA LEU A 14 29.77 -6.59 4.10
C LEU A 14 28.82 -6.33 2.92
N VAL A 15 28.57 -7.32 2.09
CA VAL A 15 27.63 -7.26 0.97
C VAL A 15 26.58 -8.34 1.19
N GLY A 16 25.31 -7.95 1.19
CA GLY A 16 24.19 -8.87 1.28
C GLY A 16 23.23 -8.73 0.10
N TRP A 17 22.56 -9.82 -0.28
CA TRP A 17 21.51 -9.81 -1.29
C TRP A 17 20.43 -10.86 -1.02
N GLN A 18 19.26 -10.67 -1.63
CA GLN A 18 18.11 -11.53 -1.45
C GLN A 18 18.03 -12.59 -2.56
N MET A 19 17.74 -13.83 -2.17
CA MET A 19 17.52 -14.98 -3.05
C MET A 19 16.05 -15.42 -2.96
N LEU A 20 15.43 -15.75 -4.08
CA LEU A 20 14.17 -16.49 -4.14
C LEU A 20 14.45 -17.97 -3.82
N LYS A 21 13.90 -18.46 -2.70
CA LYS A 21 14.18 -19.82 -2.20
C LYS A 21 13.79 -20.91 -3.20
N GLU A 22 12.57 -20.84 -3.72
CA GLU A 22 12.00 -21.86 -4.60
C GLU A 22 12.75 -22.00 -5.92
N GLU A 23 13.24 -20.88 -6.43
CA GLU A 23 13.89 -20.78 -7.74
C GLU A 23 15.42 -20.93 -7.62
N ASN A 24 15.94 -20.86 -6.39
CA ASN A 24 17.38 -20.73 -6.11
C ASN A 24 18.04 -19.65 -7.00
N ALA A 25 17.37 -18.51 -7.12
CA ALA A 25 17.73 -17.41 -8.02
C ALA A 25 17.78 -16.07 -7.27
N GLU A 26 18.58 -15.14 -7.77
CA GLU A 26 18.65 -13.79 -7.19
C GLU A 26 17.30 -13.07 -7.34
N LEU A 27 16.87 -12.37 -6.30
CA LEU A 27 15.69 -11.50 -6.39
C LEU A 27 16.05 -10.25 -7.21
N LEU A 28 15.35 -10.08 -8.33
CA LEU A 28 15.47 -8.91 -9.19
C LEU A 28 14.20 -8.04 -9.09
N ILE A 29 14.38 -6.76 -8.76
CA ILE A 29 13.32 -5.74 -8.81
C ILE A 29 13.74 -4.70 -9.84
N ASN A 30 12.88 -4.45 -10.84
CA ASN A 30 13.19 -3.57 -11.98
C ASN A 30 14.48 -3.97 -12.73
N GLY A 31 14.76 -5.26 -12.83
CA GLY A 31 15.97 -5.79 -13.48
C GLY A 31 17.27 -5.59 -12.71
N LYS A 32 17.20 -5.13 -11.44
CA LYS A 32 18.36 -4.98 -10.57
C LYS A 32 18.26 -5.94 -9.39
N ARG A 33 19.40 -6.50 -8.99
CA ARG A 33 19.51 -7.33 -7.80
C ARG A 33 19.15 -6.53 -6.56
N VAL A 34 18.33 -7.11 -5.70
CA VAL A 34 18.07 -6.57 -4.36
C VAL A 34 19.29 -6.87 -3.49
N GLU A 35 20.18 -5.88 -3.40
CA GLU A 35 21.42 -5.94 -2.64
C GLU A 35 21.58 -4.71 -1.74
N SER A 36 22.41 -4.85 -0.72
CA SER A 36 22.79 -3.78 0.19
C SER A 36 24.21 -4.06 0.68
N ASP A 37 25.01 -3.02 0.83
CA ASP A 37 26.37 -3.14 1.35
C ASP A 37 26.65 -2.14 2.45
N TYR A 38 27.56 -2.52 3.35
CA TYR A 38 27.97 -1.71 4.47
C TYR A 38 29.48 -1.83 4.67
N THR A 39 30.16 -0.69 4.64
CA THR A 39 31.60 -0.60 4.89
C THR A 39 31.85 -0.06 6.29
N PHE A 40 32.70 -0.74 7.05
CA PHE A 40 33.02 -0.38 8.42
C PHE A 40 34.48 -0.71 8.75
N THR A 41 35.03 -0.05 9.76
CA THR A 41 36.31 -0.42 10.36
C THR A 41 36.02 -1.22 11.62
N ALA A 42 36.65 -2.38 11.76
CA ALA A 42 36.43 -3.23 12.93
C ALA A 42 36.97 -2.57 14.21
N ASP A 43 36.12 -2.40 15.21
CA ASP A 43 36.50 -1.88 16.54
C ASP A 43 36.77 -3.00 17.56
N SER A 44 36.38 -4.23 17.22
CA SER A 44 36.48 -5.43 18.04
C SER A 44 36.52 -6.67 17.15
N GLU A 45 37.00 -7.78 17.70
CA GLU A 45 37.06 -9.07 16.97
C GLU A 45 35.66 -9.66 16.71
N THR A 46 34.65 -9.24 17.48
CA THR A 46 33.25 -9.64 17.32
C THR A 46 32.35 -8.42 17.23
N MET A 47 31.69 -8.25 16.10
CA MET A 47 30.78 -7.12 15.86
C MET A 47 29.39 -7.58 15.45
N LYS A 48 28.40 -6.75 15.74
CA LYS A 48 27.06 -6.87 15.15
C LYS A 48 26.82 -5.70 14.21
N VAL A 49 26.45 -6.03 12.99
CA VAL A 49 26.17 -5.08 11.92
C VAL A 49 24.74 -5.28 11.44
N GLU A 50 24.03 -4.17 11.27
CA GLU A 50 22.69 -4.15 10.67
C GLU A 50 22.80 -3.76 9.19
N VAL A 51 22.20 -4.57 8.32
CA VAL A 51 22.12 -4.33 6.88
C VAL A 51 20.64 -4.26 6.53
N ALA A 52 20.21 -3.13 5.98
CA ALA A 52 18.83 -2.90 5.62
C ALA A 52 18.62 -3.10 4.11
N PHE A 53 17.54 -3.78 3.75
CA PHE A 53 17.06 -3.90 2.37
C PHE A 53 15.76 -3.10 2.24
N THR A 54 15.60 -2.36 1.15
CA THR A 54 14.38 -1.62 0.85
C THR A 54 14.04 -1.78 -0.61
N PHE A 55 12.90 -2.41 -0.88
CA PHE A 55 12.43 -2.70 -2.23
C PHE A 55 10.90 -2.90 -2.22
N ASP A 56 10.30 -2.88 -3.42
CA ASP A 56 8.88 -3.18 -3.59
C ASP A 56 8.65 -4.69 -3.53
N ALA A 57 7.91 -5.14 -2.51
CA ALA A 57 7.61 -6.55 -2.27
C ALA A 57 6.19 -6.96 -2.73
N THR A 58 5.46 -6.10 -3.44
CA THR A 58 4.06 -6.36 -3.85
C THR A 58 3.88 -7.61 -4.70
N SER A 59 4.91 -8.07 -5.42
CA SER A 59 4.87 -9.29 -6.23
C SER A 59 5.42 -10.54 -5.53
N LEU A 60 5.64 -10.47 -4.21
CA LEU A 60 6.26 -11.57 -3.44
C LEU A 60 5.27 -12.40 -2.64
N ASP A 61 3.96 -12.17 -2.77
CA ASP A 61 2.94 -12.97 -2.11
C ASP A 61 3.18 -14.48 -2.32
N GLY A 62 3.19 -15.22 -1.21
CA GLY A 62 3.44 -16.67 -1.18
C GLY A 62 4.91 -17.08 -1.29
N LYS A 63 5.82 -16.16 -1.65
CA LYS A 63 7.24 -16.48 -1.87
C LYS A 63 8.05 -16.47 -0.58
N GLN A 64 9.20 -17.12 -0.65
CA GLN A 64 10.21 -17.12 0.41
C GLN A 64 11.50 -16.48 -0.11
N LEU A 65 12.06 -15.59 0.69
CA LEU A 65 13.37 -14.99 0.44
C LEU A 65 14.39 -15.50 1.45
N VAL A 66 15.63 -15.68 1.00
CA VAL A 66 16.77 -15.99 1.85
C VAL A 66 17.86 -14.95 1.63
N THR A 67 18.46 -14.46 2.72
CA THR A 67 19.57 -13.51 2.63
C THR A 67 20.89 -14.26 2.45
N PHE A 68 21.66 -13.86 1.46
CA PHE A 68 23.06 -14.29 1.26
C PHE A 68 23.98 -13.13 1.58
N GLU A 69 25.16 -13.44 2.13
CA GLU A 69 26.12 -12.43 2.56
C GLU A 69 27.57 -12.83 2.24
N GLU A 70 28.39 -11.85 1.91
CA GLU A 70 29.84 -11.97 1.75
C GLU A 70 30.53 -10.85 2.52
N LEU A 71 31.64 -11.18 3.19
CA LEU A 71 32.50 -10.21 3.85
C LEU A 71 33.83 -10.10 3.09
N TYR A 72 34.24 -8.87 2.81
CA TYR A 72 35.49 -8.54 2.13
C TYR A 72 36.38 -7.72 3.04
N ASP A 73 37.65 -8.11 3.11
CA ASP A 73 38.74 -7.34 3.69
C ASP A 73 39.24 -6.31 2.67
N LEU A 74 39.30 -5.04 3.09
CA LEU A 74 39.71 -3.90 2.28
C LEU A 74 41.08 -3.34 2.66
N SER A 75 41.91 -4.09 3.40
CA SER A 75 43.28 -3.71 3.75
C SER A 75 44.13 -3.40 2.52
N ASN A 76 43.89 -4.10 1.40
CA ASN A 76 44.39 -3.73 0.09
C ASN A 76 43.28 -3.03 -0.73
N PRO A 77 43.34 -1.70 -0.93
CA PRO A 77 42.27 -0.97 -1.63
C PRO A 77 42.16 -1.33 -3.12
N ASP A 78 43.23 -1.84 -3.73
CA ASP A 78 43.22 -2.23 -5.15
C ASP A 78 42.69 -3.66 -5.36
N GLU A 79 42.68 -4.47 -4.31
CA GLU A 79 42.26 -5.88 -4.38
C GLU A 79 41.50 -6.29 -3.10
N PRO A 80 40.20 -5.95 -3.02
CA PRO A 80 39.33 -6.46 -1.96
C PRO A 80 39.33 -7.98 -1.90
N LYS A 81 39.67 -8.55 -0.73
CA LYS A 81 39.75 -10.00 -0.55
C LYS A 81 38.52 -10.51 0.16
N LYS A 82 37.79 -11.45 -0.44
CA LYS A 82 36.71 -12.15 0.26
C LYS A 82 37.30 -13.01 1.39
N VAL A 83 36.79 -12.84 2.61
CA VAL A 83 37.26 -13.55 3.81
C VAL A 83 36.27 -14.58 4.34
N THR A 84 34.96 -14.35 4.16
CA THR A 84 33.93 -15.32 4.51
C THR A 84 32.64 -15.07 3.73
N GLU A 85 31.75 -16.05 3.69
CA GLU A 85 30.42 -15.95 3.11
C GLU A 85 29.42 -16.83 3.86
N HIS A 86 28.16 -16.41 3.86
CA HIS A 86 27.03 -17.24 4.27
C HIS A 86 26.03 -17.32 3.13
N LYS A 87 25.96 -18.48 2.48
CA LYS A 87 25.16 -18.73 1.26
C LYS A 87 24.42 -20.05 1.33
N ASP A 88 23.53 -20.15 2.32
CA ASP A 88 22.71 -21.34 2.51
C ASP A 88 21.24 -21.03 2.21
N ILE A 89 20.74 -21.52 1.07
CA ILE A 89 19.34 -21.35 0.64
C ILE A 89 18.35 -22.08 1.57
N GLU A 90 18.83 -23.00 2.40
CA GLU A 90 18.01 -23.73 3.37
C GLU A 90 18.06 -23.14 4.78
N ASP A 91 18.80 -22.04 4.99
CA ASP A 91 18.91 -21.39 6.29
C ASP A 91 17.59 -20.75 6.72
N LYS A 92 16.87 -21.46 7.61
CA LYS A 92 15.62 -20.99 8.21
C LYS A 92 15.79 -19.73 9.05
N GLY A 93 16.96 -19.51 9.63
CA GLY A 93 17.28 -18.31 10.40
C GLY A 93 17.43 -17.06 9.53
N GLN A 94 17.69 -17.24 8.23
CA GLN A 94 17.82 -16.17 7.23
C GLN A 94 16.72 -16.21 6.18
N THR A 95 15.66 -17.00 6.40
CA THR A 95 14.50 -17.09 5.51
C THR A 95 13.36 -16.21 6.00
N ILE A 96 12.79 -15.39 5.12
CA ILE A 96 11.56 -14.63 5.33
C ILE A 96 10.48 -15.20 4.41
N THR A 97 9.28 -15.44 4.95
CA THR A 97 8.12 -15.90 4.19
C THR A 97 7.10 -14.77 4.02
N PHE A 98 6.76 -14.46 2.78
CA PHE A 98 5.67 -13.55 2.44
C PHE A 98 4.37 -14.35 2.39
N LYS A 99 3.42 -13.98 3.25
CA LYS A 99 2.13 -14.66 3.28
C LYS A 99 1.31 -14.24 2.08
N GLU A 100 0.63 -15.20 1.46
CA GLU A 100 -0.39 -14.88 0.46
C GLU A 100 -1.43 -13.95 1.07
N LYS A 101 -1.81 -12.92 0.31
CA LYS A 101 -2.97 -12.13 0.68
C LYS A 101 -4.19 -13.05 0.68
N PRO A 102 -4.99 -13.08 1.76
CA PRO A 102 -6.23 -13.83 1.76
C PRO A 102 -7.06 -13.44 0.54
N GLU A 103 -7.58 -14.42 -0.19
CA GLU A 103 -8.57 -14.15 -1.23
C GLU A 103 -9.71 -13.35 -0.58
N GLU A 104 -9.92 -12.13 -1.06
CA GLU A 104 -11.10 -11.37 -0.68
C GLU A 104 -12.29 -12.21 -1.15
N PRO A 105 -13.22 -12.60 -0.27
CA PRO A 105 -14.32 -13.47 -0.65
C PRO A 105 -14.99 -12.84 -1.87
N GLU A 106 -15.14 -13.63 -2.95
CA GLU A 106 -15.81 -13.16 -4.16
C GLU A 106 -17.09 -12.46 -3.74
N LYS A 107 -17.13 -11.14 -3.98
CA LYS A 107 -18.36 -10.38 -3.77
C LYS A 107 -19.41 -11.11 -4.61
N PRO A 108 -20.51 -11.60 -4.03
CA PRO A 108 -21.45 -12.45 -4.74
C PRO A 108 -21.81 -11.77 -6.04
N GLU A 109 -21.61 -12.49 -7.16
CA GLU A 109 -22.02 -12.01 -8.48
C GLU A 109 -23.45 -11.53 -8.34
N THR A 110 -23.70 -10.24 -8.61
CA THR A 110 -25.07 -9.76 -8.73
C THR A 110 -25.72 -10.64 -9.79
N PRO A 111 -26.82 -11.35 -9.47
CA PRO A 111 -27.47 -12.21 -10.44
C PRO A 111 -27.80 -11.40 -11.69
N PRO A 112 -27.71 -11.98 -12.91
CA PRO A 112 -28.13 -11.27 -14.10
C PRO A 112 -29.53 -10.72 -13.86
N THR A 113 -29.71 -9.43 -14.12
CA THR A 113 -31.00 -8.76 -13.98
C THR A 113 -32.04 -9.63 -14.71
N PRO A 114 -33.07 -10.16 -14.03
CA PRO A 114 -34.09 -10.94 -14.71
C PRO A 114 -34.69 -10.07 -15.81
N GLU A 115 -34.73 -10.55 -17.05
CA GLU A 115 -35.51 -9.90 -18.09
C GLU A 115 -36.94 -9.74 -17.56
N LYS A 116 -37.39 -8.48 -17.49
CA LYS A 116 -38.65 -8.06 -16.88
C LYS A 116 -39.82 -8.88 -17.45
N PRO A 117 -40.44 -9.79 -16.69
CA PRO A 117 -41.71 -10.36 -17.08
C PRO A 117 -42.76 -9.26 -16.87
N SER A 118 -43.52 -8.92 -17.90
CA SER A 118 -44.66 -8.01 -17.77
C SER A 118 -45.71 -8.64 -16.84
N ARG A 119 -45.80 -8.16 -15.60
CA ARG A 119 -46.88 -8.48 -14.66
C ARG A 119 -47.69 -7.23 -14.28
N PRO A 120 -49.03 -7.34 -14.17
CA PRO A 120 -49.88 -6.24 -13.73
C PRO A 120 -49.58 -5.88 -12.28
N SER A 121 -49.48 -4.58 -12.02
CA SER A 121 -49.14 -3.99 -10.73
C SER A 121 -50.35 -3.94 -9.80
N ASP A 122 -50.48 -4.90 -8.88
CA ASP A 122 -51.23 -4.71 -7.63
C ASP A 122 -50.29 -5.00 -6.46
N SER A 123 -49.56 -3.97 -6.06
CA SER A 123 -48.79 -3.91 -4.80
C SER A 123 -49.45 -2.85 -3.90
N PRO A 124 -49.44 -3.00 -2.57
CA PRO A 124 -50.05 -2.01 -1.69
C PRO A 124 -49.34 -0.66 -1.86
N LYS A 125 -50.13 0.36 -2.16
CA LYS A 125 -49.66 1.72 -2.40
C LYS A 125 -49.43 2.45 -1.07
N THR A 126 -48.35 2.12 -0.37
CA THR A 126 -47.83 2.94 0.74
C THR A 126 -46.57 3.65 0.25
N GLY A 127 -46.78 4.72 -0.50
CA GLY A 127 -45.75 5.64 -0.97
C GLY A 127 -46.42 7.00 -1.17
N ASP A 128 -46.00 7.96 -0.37
CA ASP A 128 -46.65 9.25 -0.12
C ASP A 128 -47.24 9.93 -1.37
N ASN A 129 -48.50 10.34 -1.26
CA ASN A 129 -49.24 11.11 -2.25
C ASN A 129 -49.17 12.61 -1.96
N THR A 130 -47.98 13.13 -1.64
CA THR A 130 -47.77 14.57 -1.42
C THR A 130 -48.11 15.34 -2.71
N ASN A 131 -49.20 16.10 -2.68
CA ASN A 131 -49.65 16.93 -3.80
C ASN A 131 -48.63 18.05 -4.06
N LEU A 132 -47.67 17.80 -4.96
CA LEU A 132 -46.62 18.74 -5.33
C LEU A 132 -47.19 20.07 -5.87
N TYR A 133 -48.31 20.03 -6.60
CA TYR A 133 -48.98 21.25 -7.05
C TYR A 133 -49.52 22.07 -5.87
N GLY A 134 -49.98 21.40 -4.81
CA GLY A 134 -50.34 22.05 -3.55
C GLY A 134 -49.15 22.76 -2.90
N LEU A 135 -47.99 22.11 -2.85
CA LEU A 135 -46.76 22.72 -2.31
C LEU A 135 -46.25 23.88 -3.17
N LEU A 136 -46.29 23.74 -4.49
CA LEU A 136 -45.91 24.80 -5.43
C LEU A 136 -46.86 26.00 -5.35
N ALA A 137 -48.17 25.77 -5.23
CA ALA A 137 -49.15 26.85 -5.05
C ALA A 137 -48.90 27.61 -3.73
N LEU A 138 -48.54 26.90 -2.66
CA LEU A 138 -48.25 27.51 -1.35
C LEU A 138 -46.96 28.35 -1.35
N LEU A 139 -45.96 27.96 -2.14
CA LEU A 139 -44.75 28.76 -2.35
C LEU A 139 -45.04 30.03 -3.17
N MET A 140 -45.89 29.96 -4.19
CA MET A 140 -46.21 31.10 -5.04
C MET A 140 -47.01 32.20 -4.32
N THR A 141 -47.92 31.83 -3.41
CA THR A 141 -48.71 32.82 -2.64
C THR A 141 -47.86 33.61 -1.64
N SER A 142 -46.82 32.98 -1.07
CA SER A 142 -45.84 33.65 -0.20
C SER A 142 -45.07 34.76 -0.93
N GLY A 143 -44.63 34.51 -2.17
CA GLY A 143 -43.90 35.51 -2.97
C GLY A 143 -44.73 36.76 -3.31
N ALA A 144 -46.02 36.58 -3.65
CA ALA A 144 -46.91 37.70 -3.98
C ALA A 144 -47.20 38.61 -2.78
N GLY A 145 -47.31 38.04 -1.58
CA GLY A 145 -47.52 38.79 -0.33
C GLY A 145 -46.35 39.74 -0.02
N LEU A 146 -45.11 39.25 -0.12
CA LEU A 146 -43.91 40.06 0.10
C LEU A 146 -43.77 41.19 -0.94
N ALA A 147 -44.03 40.90 -2.22
CA ALA A 147 -44.03 41.92 -3.27
C ALA A 147 -45.10 42.99 -3.03
N GLY A 148 -46.32 42.59 -2.65
CA GLY A 148 -47.42 43.50 -2.34
C GLY A 148 -47.09 44.47 -1.19
N ILE A 149 -46.53 43.96 -0.09
CA ILE A 149 -46.08 44.78 1.05
C ILE A 149 -44.98 45.76 0.62
N PHE A 150 -44.02 45.31 -0.18
CA PHE A 150 -42.95 46.18 -0.70
C PHE A 150 -43.50 47.32 -1.56
N PHE A 151 -44.41 47.03 -2.51
CA PHE A 151 -45.03 48.06 -3.35
C PHE A 151 -45.94 49.02 -2.56
N TYR A 152 -46.68 48.53 -1.56
CA TYR A 152 -47.50 49.38 -0.68
C TYR A 152 -46.63 50.34 0.14
N LYS A 153 -45.56 49.86 0.77
CA LYS A 153 -44.58 50.71 1.47
C LYS A 153 -43.95 51.74 0.52
N ARG A 154 -43.57 51.34 -0.70
CA ARG A 154 -43.00 52.24 -1.71
C ARG A 154 -43.99 53.33 -2.17
N ARG A 155 -45.29 53.02 -2.24
CA ARG A 155 -46.33 54.02 -2.57
C ARG A 155 -46.59 54.99 -1.41
N LYS A 156 -46.57 54.51 -0.16
CA LYS A 156 -46.77 55.37 1.03
C LYS A 156 -45.63 56.37 1.23
N MET A 157 -44.38 55.97 0.94
CA MET A 157 -43.21 56.86 1.03
C MET A 157 -43.19 57.99 -0.03
N LYS A 158 -43.94 57.86 -1.13
CA LYS A 158 -44.04 58.90 -2.17
C LYS A 158 -45.17 59.93 -1.95
N LYS A 159 -45.91 59.83 -0.83
CA LYS A 159 -46.97 60.78 -0.44
C LYS A 159 -46.71 61.45 0.92
N SER A 160 -45.45 61.51 1.35
CA SER A 160 -45.00 62.41 2.44
C SER A 160 -44.31 63.63 1.85
#